data_AF-A0A852I538-F1
#
_entry.id   AF-A0A852I538-F1
#
_cell.length_a   1.000
_cell.length_b   1.000
_cell.length_c   1.000
_cell.angle_alpha   90.00
_cell.angle_beta   90.00
_cell.angle_gamma   90.00
#
_symmetry.space_group_name_H-M   'P 1'
#
loop_
_entity.id
_entity.type
_entity.pdbx_description
1 polymer ?
#
loop_
_entity_poly.entity_id
_entity_poly.type
_entity_poly.pdbx_seq_one_letter_code
_entity_poly.pdbx_strand_id
1 'polypeptide(L)'
;LMLVRKLLTFLTCLYFLLQVCGCIILGFSIWIRVSSAQEVNACSHSSTIMLSGINLLIAVGAIIMILGFLGCGGAIKESRCMLMLFFIALLVILILQIASGILGAVHKSQLEEVVYLSLRANVIALQSTTGQYKEYQEEFQKFEKQNQCCGLINGPEDWGTNFNKPSSKICQCELEKPSSDVCTKYQNRYIYKK
;
A
#
# COMPACT_ATOMS: atom_id res chain seq x y z
N LEU A 1 16.62 17.20 35.97
CA LEU A 1 16.33 15.75 36.13
C LEU A 1 14.83 15.40 36.05
N MET A 2 13.96 16.02 36.87
CA MET A 2 12.52 15.67 36.89
C MET A 2 11.77 15.92 35.57
N LEU A 3 12.13 16.98 34.84
CA LEU A 3 11.55 17.30 33.52
C LEU A 3 11.91 16.23 32.48
N VAL A 4 13.19 15.81 32.45
CA VAL A 4 13.71 14.77 31.54
C VAL A 4 13.01 13.43 31.81
N ARG A 5 12.80 13.08 33.08
CA ARG A 5 12.12 11.82 33.44
C ARG A 5 10.65 11.84 33.04
N LYS A 6 9.93 12.96 33.25
CA LYS A 6 8.54 13.13 32.78
C LYS A 6 8.42 13.08 31.26
N LEU A 7 9.34 13.73 30.54
CA LEU A 7 9.39 13.70 29.07
C LEU A 7 9.64 12.27 28.55
N LEU A 8 10.57 11.54 29.16
CA LEU A 8 10.88 10.16 28.78
C LEU A 8 9.70 9.20 29.03
N THR A 9 8.99 9.37 30.15
CA THR A 9 7.78 8.59 30.44
C THR A 9 6.66 8.91 29.44
N PHE A 10 6.45 10.20 29.13
CA PHE A 10 5.46 10.61 28.12
C PHE A 10 5.77 10.03 26.74
N LEU A 11 7.03 10.10 26.30
CA LEU A 11 7.49 9.52 25.03
C LEU A 11 7.30 8.00 25.00
N THR A 12 7.62 7.30 26.09
CA THR A 12 7.41 5.84 26.20
C THR A 12 5.92 5.48 26.14
N CYS A 13 5.04 6.25 26.79
CA CYS A 13 3.59 6.06 26.70
C CYS A 13 3.07 6.26 25.27
N LEU A 14 3.50 7.33 24.59
CA LEU A 14 3.12 7.56 23.19
C LEU A 14 3.60 6.43 22.29
N TYR A 15 4.84 5.97 22.47
CA TYR A 15 5.41 4.87 21.71
C TYR A 15 4.67 3.55 21.93
N PHE A 16 4.23 3.28 23.18
CA PHE A 16 3.40 2.13 23.50
C PHE A 16 2.03 2.19 22.83
N LEU A 17 1.37 3.36 22.78
CA LEU A 17 0.11 3.52 22.06
C LEU A 17 0.27 3.27 20.55
N LEU A 18 1.36 3.79 19.96
CA LEU A 18 1.69 3.53 18.56
C LEU A 18 1.94 2.04 18.30
N GLN A 19 2.58 1.34 19.24
CA GLN A 19 2.80 -0.10 19.16
C GLN A 19 1.49 -0.89 19.15
N VAL A 20 0.53 -0.55 20.02
CA VAL A 20 -0.79 -1.20 20.05
C VAL A 20 -1.55 -0.98 18.75
N CYS A 21 -1.50 0.23 18.20
CA CYS A 21 -2.06 0.52 16.87
C CYS A 21 -1.40 -0.36 15.79
N GLY A 22 -0.07 -0.51 15.83
CA GLY A 22 0.68 -1.41 14.96
C GLY A 22 0.22 -2.87 15.05
N CYS A 23 -0.04 -3.38 16.26
CA CYS A 23 -0.60 -4.72 16.46
C CYS A 23 -1.94 -4.91 15.74
N ILE A 24 -2.83 -3.92 15.86
CA ILE A 24 -4.17 -3.97 15.25
C ILE A 24 -4.05 -3.99 13.72
N ILE A 25 -3.20 -3.12 13.15
CA ILE A 25 -2.97 -3.05 11.70
C ILE A 25 -2.39 -4.37 11.17
N LEU A 26 -1.45 -4.98 11.91
CA LEU A 26 -0.88 -6.29 11.54
C LEU A 26 -1.91 -7.41 11.61
N GLY A 27 -2.74 -7.43 12.66
CA GLY A 27 -3.85 -8.37 12.77
C GLY A 27 -4.82 -8.25 11.60
N PHE A 28 -5.18 -7.01 11.22
CA PHE A 28 -6.03 -6.74 10.08
C PHE A 28 -5.40 -7.17 8.74
N SER A 29 -4.09 -6.95 8.58
CA SER A 29 -3.34 -7.37 7.39
C SER A 29 -3.32 -8.90 7.23
N ILE A 30 -3.14 -9.63 8.35
CA ILE A 30 -3.21 -11.09 8.37
C ILE A 30 -4.64 -11.57 8.07
N TRP A 31 -5.65 -10.92 8.66
CA TRP A 31 -7.06 -11.23 8.40
C TRP A 31 -7.39 -11.16 6.91
N ILE A 32 -7.01 -10.06 6.24
CA ILE A 32 -7.19 -9.91 4.78
C ILE A 32 -6.50 -11.04 4.03
N ARG A 33 -5.25 -11.37 4.38
CA ARG A 33 -4.49 -12.44 3.72
C ARG A 33 -5.20 -13.79 3.77
N VAL A 34 -5.81 -14.11 4.91
CA VAL A 34 -6.55 -15.36 5.13
C VAL A 34 -7.90 -15.33 4.41
N SER A 35 -8.64 -14.22 4.50
CA SER A 35 -9.93 -14.07 3.82
C SER A 35 -9.77 -14.18 2.30
N SER A 36 -8.74 -13.54 1.73
CA SER A 36 -8.46 -13.69 0.30
C SER A 36 -8.06 -15.12 -0.04
N ALA A 37 -7.24 -15.80 0.78
CA ALA A 37 -6.80 -17.18 0.56
C ALA A 37 -7.98 -18.18 0.42
N GLN A 38 -9.04 -17.96 1.19
CA GLN A 38 -10.22 -18.81 1.22
C GLN A 38 -11.05 -18.74 -0.07
N GLU A 39 -11.00 -17.62 -0.80
CA GLU A 39 -11.65 -17.47 -2.11
C GLU A 39 -10.79 -17.93 -3.30
N VAL A 40 -9.45 -17.98 -3.16
CA VAL A 40 -8.54 -18.37 -4.27
C VAL A 40 -8.40 -19.88 -4.49
N ASN A 41 -9.12 -20.73 -3.73
CA ASN A 41 -9.15 -22.17 -4.00
C ASN A 41 -9.83 -22.53 -5.34
N ALA A 42 -10.38 -21.57 -6.08
CA ALA A 42 -11.08 -21.79 -7.34
C ALA A 42 -10.33 -21.37 -8.63
N CYS A 43 -9.25 -20.58 -8.58
CA CYS A 43 -8.53 -20.17 -9.81
C CYS A 43 -7.06 -19.89 -9.53
N SER A 44 -6.23 -20.88 -9.80
CA SER A 44 -4.77 -20.79 -9.86
C SER A 44 -4.34 -20.02 -11.11
N HIS A 45 -3.49 -19.00 -10.92
CA HIS A 45 -2.28 -18.68 -11.73
C HIS A 45 -1.96 -17.17 -11.90
N SER A 46 -2.77 -16.24 -11.39
CA SER A 46 -2.53 -14.79 -11.61
C SER A 46 -2.34 -13.93 -10.35
N SER A 47 -2.42 -14.52 -9.15
CA SER A 47 -2.46 -13.77 -7.87
C SER A 47 -1.11 -13.70 -7.14
N THR A 48 -0.03 -14.21 -7.71
CA THR A 48 1.26 -14.42 -7.00
C THR A 48 1.91 -13.11 -6.55
N ILE A 49 1.81 -12.03 -7.34
CA ILE A 49 2.46 -10.74 -7.02
C ILE A 49 1.75 -10.01 -5.88
N MET A 50 0.41 -9.92 -5.92
CA MET A 50 -0.37 -9.29 -4.84
C MET A 50 -0.21 -10.07 -3.53
N LEU A 51 -0.24 -11.41 -3.58
CA LEU A 51 0.04 -12.25 -2.42
C LEU A 51 1.47 -12.05 -1.90
N SER A 52 2.45 -11.90 -2.79
CA SER A 52 3.83 -11.61 -2.40
C SER A 52 3.95 -10.26 -1.69
N GLY A 53 3.24 -9.23 -2.16
CA GLY A 53 3.19 -7.91 -1.52
C GLY A 53 2.59 -7.96 -0.12
N ILE A 54 1.47 -8.66 0.05
CA ILE A 54 0.83 -8.83 1.37
C ILE A 54 1.74 -9.60 2.33
N ASN A 55 2.39 -10.67 1.87
CA ASN A 55 3.35 -11.43 2.70
C ASN A 55 4.55 -10.57 3.12
N LEU A 56 5.06 -9.72 2.24
CA LEU A 56 6.15 -8.79 2.55
C LEU A 56 5.70 -7.74 3.57
N LEU A 57 4.48 -7.20 3.44
CA LEU A 57 3.89 -6.27 4.40
C LEU A 57 3.78 -6.90 5.79
N ILE A 58 3.32 -8.15 5.88
CA ILE A 58 3.24 -8.90 7.14
C ILE A 58 4.63 -9.09 7.75
N ALA A 59 5.63 -9.48 6.94
CA ALA A 59 7.00 -9.67 7.41
C ALA A 59 7.62 -8.37 7.96
N VAL A 60 7.50 -7.27 7.21
CA VAL A 60 8.01 -5.95 7.61
C VAL A 60 7.31 -5.48 8.88
N GLY A 61 5.98 -5.60 8.96
CA GLY A 61 5.25 -5.20 10.15
C GLY A 61 5.63 -6.05 11.37
N ALA A 62 5.83 -7.35 11.23
CA ALA A 62 6.30 -8.21 12.32
C ALA A 62 7.70 -7.78 12.83
N ILE A 63 8.61 -7.40 11.94
CA ILE A 63 9.93 -6.87 12.32
C ILE A 63 9.76 -5.57 13.11
N ILE A 64 8.96 -4.63 12.61
CA ILE A 64 8.68 -3.36 13.29
C ILE A 64 8.08 -3.62 14.69
N MET A 65 7.19 -4.61 14.80
CA MET A 65 6.59 -5.03 16.07
C MET A 65 7.65 -5.46 17.09
N ILE A 66 8.57 -6.33 16.68
CA ILE A 66 9.64 -6.84 17.55
C ILE A 66 10.57 -5.70 17.97
N LEU A 67 10.95 -4.83 17.04
CA LEU A 67 11.80 -3.67 17.33
C LEU A 67 11.13 -2.71 18.30
N GLY A 68 9.82 -2.49 18.16
CA GLY A 68 9.06 -1.66 19.08
C GLY A 68 8.98 -2.23 20.50
N PHE A 69 8.84 -3.55 20.63
CA PHE A 69 8.91 -4.21 21.94
C PHE A 69 10.30 -4.06 22.58
N LEU A 70 11.37 -4.24 21.81
CA LEU A 70 12.75 -4.06 22.28
C LEU A 70 13.02 -2.60 22.67
N GLY A 71 12.51 -1.63 21.91
CA GLY A 71 12.64 -0.20 22.21
C GLY A 71 11.93 0.20 23.50
N CYS A 72 10.65 -0.18 23.65
CA CYS A 72 9.86 0.13 24.85
C CYS A 72 10.38 -0.62 26.09
N GLY A 73 10.67 -1.92 25.95
CA GLY A 73 11.24 -2.74 27.01
C GLY A 73 12.64 -2.29 27.44
N GLY A 74 13.47 -1.84 26.50
CA GLY A 74 14.79 -1.27 26.77
C GLY A 74 14.73 0.05 27.53
N ALA A 75 13.75 0.92 27.20
CA ALA A 75 13.55 2.19 27.88
C ALA A 75 13.00 2.02 29.31
N ILE A 76 12.07 1.08 29.53
CA ILE A 76 11.47 0.83 30.85
C ILE A 76 12.45 0.10 31.78
N LYS A 77 13.16 -0.93 31.28
CA LYS A 77 14.09 -1.72 32.10
C LYS A 77 15.46 -1.08 32.28
N GLU A 78 15.69 0.10 31.69
CA GLU A 78 16.99 0.79 31.64
C GLU A 78 18.14 -0.16 31.22
N SER A 79 17.79 -1.19 30.43
CA SER A 79 18.69 -2.29 30.12
C SER A 79 19.55 -1.93 28.92
N ARG A 80 20.83 -1.71 29.20
CA ARG A 80 21.84 -1.39 28.17
C ARG A 80 21.89 -2.44 27.07
N CYS A 81 21.71 -3.72 27.40
CA CYS A 81 21.74 -4.82 26.42
C CYS A 81 20.55 -4.74 25.43
N MET A 82 19.32 -4.55 25.93
CA MET A 82 18.13 -4.41 25.08
C MET A 82 18.22 -3.18 24.17
N LEU A 83 18.73 -2.06 24.71
CA LEU A 83 18.91 -0.83 23.94
C LEU A 83 20.02 -0.96 22.88
N MET A 84 21.11 -1.68 23.20
CA MET A 84 22.18 -2.00 22.24
C MET A 84 21.65 -2.86 21.10
N LEU A 85 20.87 -3.91 21.40
CA LEU A 85 20.26 -4.76 20.37
C LEU A 85 19.33 -3.96 19.45
N PHE A 86 18.50 -3.08 20.01
CA PHE A 86 17.66 -2.18 19.23
C PHE A 86 18.49 -1.28 18.30
N PHE A 87 19.56 -0.66 18.82
CA PHE A 87 20.43 0.20 18.03
C PHE A 87 21.15 -0.56 16.91
N ILE A 88 21.70 -1.74 17.21
CA ILE A 88 22.35 -2.60 16.21
C ILE A 88 21.35 -3.01 15.12
N ALA A 89 20.13 -3.39 15.48
CA ALA A 89 19.10 -3.74 14.52
C ALA A 89 18.72 -2.55 13.61
N LEU A 90 18.60 -1.33 14.16
CA LEU A 90 18.38 -0.12 13.37
C LEU A 90 19.54 0.18 12.42
N LEU A 91 20.79 -0.01 12.86
CA LEU A 91 21.96 0.16 11.99
C LEU A 91 21.95 -0.84 10.83
N VAL A 92 21.61 -2.11 11.09
CA VAL A 92 21.49 -3.12 10.03
C VAL A 92 20.40 -2.74 9.03
N ILE A 93 19.24 -2.28 9.51
CA ILE A 93 18.16 -1.81 8.64
C ILE A 93 18.60 -0.61 7.79
N LEU A 94 19.34 0.33 8.38
CA LEU A 94 19.86 1.48 7.66
C LEU A 94 20.80 1.06 6.52
N ILE A 95 21.71 0.13 6.78
CA ILE A 95 22.62 -0.41 5.76
C ILE A 95 21.82 -1.09 4.65
N LEU A 96 20.82 -1.90 5.00
CA LEU A 96 19.95 -2.56 4.02
C LEU A 96 19.13 -1.56 3.19
N GLN A 97 18.64 -0.47 3.80
CA GLN A 97 17.92 0.59 3.09
C GLN A 97 18.81 1.31 2.09
N ILE A 98 20.04 1.65 2.49
CA ILE A 98 21.01 2.27 1.59
C ILE A 98 21.37 1.32 0.44
N ALA A 99 21.66 0.05 0.75
CA ALA A 99 21.98 -0.95 -0.27
C ALA A 99 20.81 -1.17 -1.25
N SER A 100 19.57 -1.29 -0.74
CA SER A 100 18.36 -1.39 -1.54
C SER A 100 18.15 -0.15 -2.42
N GLY A 101 18.36 1.05 -1.86
CA GLY A 101 18.26 2.31 -2.61
C GLY A 101 19.27 2.39 -3.76
N ILE A 102 20.53 1.99 -3.53
CA ILE A 102 21.56 1.94 -4.56
C ILE A 102 21.21 0.90 -5.63
N LEU A 103 20.84 -0.32 -5.22
CA LEU A 103 20.46 -1.39 -6.14
C LEU A 103 19.25 -1.00 -6.99
N GLY A 104 18.26 -0.33 -6.39
CA GLY A 104 17.09 0.16 -7.10
C GLY A 104 17.40 1.30 -8.07
N ALA A 105 18.35 2.17 -7.73
CA ALA A 105 18.82 3.21 -8.65
C ALA A 105 19.60 2.62 -9.84
N VAL A 106 20.46 1.63 -9.59
CA VAL A 106 21.27 0.97 -10.63
C VAL A 106 20.42 0.12 -11.57
N HIS A 107 19.43 -0.63 -11.03
CA HIS A 107 18.57 -1.53 -11.80
C HIS A 107 17.22 -0.90 -12.16
N LYS A 108 17.19 0.41 -12.40
CA LYS A 108 15.95 1.16 -12.66
C LYS A 108 15.13 0.57 -13.81
N SER A 109 15.76 0.21 -14.92
CA SER A 109 15.06 -0.37 -16.09
C SER A 109 14.37 -1.70 -15.78
N GLN A 110 15.04 -2.57 -15.02
CA GLN A 110 14.47 -3.84 -14.59
C GLN A 110 13.31 -3.64 -13.61
N LEU A 111 13.44 -2.67 -12.70
CA LEU A 111 12.33 -2.30 -11.80
C LEU A 111 11.14 -1.73 -12.56
N GLU A 112 11.35 -0.88 -13.56
CA GLU A 112 10.27 -0.36 -14.42
C GLU A 112 9.53 -1.49 -15.14
N GLU A 113 10.24 -2.49 -15.66
CA GLU A 113 9.64 -3.66 -16.28
C GLU A 113 8.79 -4.48 -15.28
N VAL A 114 9.33 -4.77 -14.09
CA VAL A 114 8.61 -5.52 -13.05
C VAL A 114 7.37 -4.75 -12.57
N VAL A 115 7.48 -3.44 -12.39
CA VAL A 115 6.34 -2.57 -12.03
C VAL A 115 5.32 -2.58 -13.16
N TYR A 116 5.75 -2.46 -14.42
CA TYR A 116 4.84 -2.47 -15.57
C TYR A 116 4.09 -3.80 -15.71
N LEU A 117 4.76 -4.95 -15.50
CA LEU A 117 4.13 -6.27 -15.45
C LEU A 117 3.08 -6.35 -14.34
N SER A 118 3.40 -5.80 -13.17
CA SER A 118 2.48 -5.75 -12.02
C SER A 118 1.27 -4.86 -12.31
N LEU A 119 1.47 -3.70 -12.94
CA LEU A 119 0.40 -2.80 -13.36
C LEU A 119 -0.49 -3.47 -14.41
N ARG A 120 0.07 -4.22 -15.37
CA ARG A 120 -0.73 -4.96 -16.35
C ARG A 120 -1.65 -5.99 -15.72
N ALA A 121 -1.20 -6.70 -14.68
CA ALA A 121 -2.06 -7.63 -13.95
C ALA A 121 -3.27 -6.91 -13.31
N ASN A 122 -3.06 -5.71 -12.77
CA ASN A 122 -4.13 -4.88 -12.24
C ASN A 122 -5.08 -4.37 -13.33
N VAL A 123 -4.56 -3.98 -14.51
CA VAL A 123 -5.40 -3.62 -15.67
C VAL A 123 -6.30 -4.79 -16.09
N ILE A 124 -5.79 -6.02 -16.10
CA ILE A 124 -6.62 -7.22 -16.37
C ILE A 124 -7.76 -7.35 -15.35
N ALA A 125 -7.50 -7.06 -14.07
CA ALA A 125 -8.53 -7.05 -13.03
C ALA A 125 -9.59 -5.94 -13.27
N LEU A 126 -9.19 -4.76 -13.76
CA LEU A 126 -10.10 -3.68 -14.13
C LEU A 126 -10.97 -4.03 -15.35
N GLN A 127 -10.43 -4.78 -16.30
CA GLN A 127 -11.18 -5.24 -17.49
C GLN A 127 -12.04 -6.48 -17.22
N SER A 128 -11.80 -7.18 -16.11
CA SER A 128 -12.55 -8.39 -15.78
C SER A 128 -14.04 -8.10 -15.61
N THR A 129 -14.88 -8.97 -16.17
CA THR A 129 -16.33 -8.92 -16.02
C THR A 129 -16.85 -9.83 -14.91
N THR A 130 -15.95 -10.64 -14.32
CA THR A 130 -16.25 -11.54 -13.21
C THR A 130 -16.56 -10.77 -11.94
N GLY A 131 -17.55 -11.23 -11.17
CA GLY A 131 -17.97 -10.61 -9.91
C GLY A 131 -16.86 -10.46 -8.86
N GLN A 132 -15.81 -11.29 -8.94
CA GLN A 132 -14.68 -11.31 -8.00
C GLN A 132 -13.91 -9.99 -7.92
N TYR A 133 -13.89 -9.18 -8.99
CA TYR A 133 -13.13 -7.93 -9.02
C TYR A 133 -14.00 -6.69 -8.84
N LYS A 134 -15.31 -6.84 -8.58
CA LYS A 134 -16.23 -5.71 -8.46
C LYS A 134 -15.87 -4.78 -7.31
N GLU A 135 -15.57 -5.33 -6.13
CA GLU A 135 -15.17 -4.53 -4.97
C GLU A 135 -13.90 -3.72 -5.26
N TYR A 136 -12.88 -4.37 -5.82
CA TYR A 136 -11.66 -3.70 -6.28
C TYR A 136 -11.94 -2.59 -7.30
N GLN A 137 -12.79 -2.85 -8.30
CA GLN A 137 -13.18 -1.86 -9.32
C GLN A 137 -13.91 -0.66 -8.72
N GLU A 138 -14.79 -0.86 -7.73
CA GLU A 138 -15.51 0.22 -7.06
C GLU A 138 -14.59 1.07 -6.18
N GLU A 139 -13.68 0.44 -5.44
CA GLU A 139 -12.65 1.15 -4.67
C GLU A 139 -11.70 1.92 -5.57
N PHE A 140 -11.30 1.32 -6.70
CA PHE A 140 -10.43 1.98 -7.66
C PHE A 140 -11.11 3.20 -8.32
N GLN A 141 -12.41 3.12 -8.63
CA GLN A 141 -13.17 4.30 -9.10
C GLN A 141 -13.24 5.42 -8.05
N LYS A 142 -13.34 5.09 -6.75
CA LYS A 142 -13.28 6.09 -5.67
C LYS A 142 -11.89 6.75 -5.62
N PHE A 143 -10.83 5.95 -5.77
CA PHE A 143 -9.46 6.44 -5.82
C PHE A 143 -9.24 7.39 -7.02
N GLU A 144 -9.70 7.02 -8.22
CA GLU A 144 -9.66 7.86 -9.41
C GLU A 144 -10.40 9.19 -9.19
N LYS A 145 -11.58 9.14 -8.57
CA LYS A 145 -12.36 10.34 -8.25
C LYS A 145 -11.67 11.24 -7.23
N GLN A 146 -11.07 10.66 -6.18
CA GLN A 146 -10.38 11.39 -5.12
C GLN A 146 -9.10 12.06 -5.64
N ASN A 147 -8.39 11.41 -6.55
CA ASN A 147 -7.12 11.91 -7.10
C ASN A 147 -7.29 12.62 -8.44
N GLN A 148 -8.53 12.74 -8.95
CA GLN A 148 -8.85 13.40 -10.21
C GLN A 148 -8.01 12.87 -11.38
N CYS A 149 -7.83 11.55 -11.43
CA CYS A 149 -7.09 10.85 -12.47
C CYS A 149 -7.95 9.73 -13.08
N CYS A 150 -7.49 9.14 -14.19
CA CYS A 150 -8.20 8.06 -14.86
C CYS A 150 -7.23 7.00 -15.40
N GLY A 151 -7.48 5.74 -15.07
CA GLY A 151 -6.69 4.59 -15.51
C GLY A 151 -5.38 4.39 -14.76
N LEU A 152 -4.61 3.41 -15.22
CA LEU A 152 -3.37 2.95 -14.59
C LEU A 152 -2.16 3.10 -15.52
N ILE A 153 -2.26 2.59 -16.75
CA ILE A 153 -1.21 2.56 -17.77
C ILE A 153 -1.60 3.35 -19.01
N ASN A 154 -2.79 3.12 -19.57
CA ASN A 154 -3.25 3.72 -20.83
C ASN A 154 -4.45 4.65 -20.63
N GLY A 155 -4.81 4.96 -19.38
CA GLY A 155 -5.89 5.88 -19.06
C GLY A 155 -7.26 5.18 -19.13
N PRO A 156 -8.31 5.80 -19.71
CA PRO A 156 -9.66 5.20 -19.74
C PRO A 156 -9.72 3.85 -20.48
N GLU A 157 -8.76 3.57 -21.36
CA GLU A 157 -8.65 2.29 -22.08
C GLU A 157 -8.39 1.10 -21.15
N ASP A 158 -7.79 1.34 -19.97
CA ASP A 158 -7.51 0.29 -18.99
C ASP A 158 -8.80 -0.34 -18.42
N TRP A 159 -9.93 0.35 -18.55
CA TRP A 159 -11.25 -0.17 -18.16
C TRP A 159 -11.89 -1.08 -19.23
N GLY A 160 -11.35 -1.09 -20.46
CA GLY A 160 -11.85 -1.93 -21.55
C GLY A 160 -13.37 -1.81 -21.77
N THR A 161 -14.06 -2.94 -21.84
CA THR A 161 -15.52 -2.97 -22.04
C THR A 161 -16.32 -2.49 -20.81
N ASN A 162 -15.70 -2.48 -19.62
CA ASN A 162 -16.36 -2.00 -18.40
C ASN A 162 -16.60 -0.48 -18.43
N PHE A 163 -15.82 0.28 -19.22
CA PHE A 163 -15.96 1.73 -19.35
C PHE A 163 -17.37 2.15 -19.83
N ASN A 164 -17.93 1.40 -20.78
CA ASN A 164 -19.18 1.72 -21.46
C ASN A 164 -20.43 1.13 -20.79
N LYS A 165 -20.31 0.58 -19.58
CA LYS A 165 -21.48 0.04 -18.88
C LYS A 165 -22.42 1.21 -18.49
N PRO A 166 -23.74 1.09 -18.72
CA PRO A 166 -24.69 2.19 -18.49
C PRO A 166 -24.72 2.67 -17.03
N SER A 167 -24.33 1.81 -16.10
CA SER A 167 -24.26 2.11 -14.65
C SER A 167 -22.89 2.64 -14.19
N SER A 168 -21.86 2.64 -15.04
CA SER A 168 -20.51 3.03 -14.63
C SER A 168 -20.24 4.52 -14.85
N LYS A 169 -19.91 5.22 -13.76
CA LYS A 169 -19.41 6.60 -13.73
C LYS A 169 -17.88 6.62 -13.69
N ILE A 170 -17.25 5.68 -14.40
CA ILE A 170 -15.80 5.52 -14.43
C ILE A 170 -15.16 6.83 -14.90
N CYS A 171 -14.17 7.30 -14.13
CA CYS A 171 -13.43 8.54 -14.37
C CYS A 171 -14.27 9.81 -14.57
N GLN A 172 -15.55 9.84 -14.19
CA GLN A 172 -16.42 10.96 -14.50
C GLN A 172 -15.94 12.23 -13.79
N CYS A 173 -15.66 13.28 -14.57
CA CYS A 173 -15.31 14.59 -14.07
C CYS A 173 -16.55 15.30 -13.53
N GLU A 174 -16.55 15.63 -12.24
CA GLU A 174 -17.68 16.24 -11.54
C GLU A 174 -17.29 17.66 -11.13
N LEU A 175 -17.12 18.55 -12.12
CA LEU A 175 -16.81 19.96 -11.90
C LEU A 175 -17.98 20.85 -12.34
N GLU A 176 -18.42 21.74 -11.46
CA GLU A 176 -19.41 22.79 -11.73
C GLU A 176 -18.92 23.79 -12.81
N LYS A 177 -17.59 23.87 -13.00
CA LYS A 177 -16.90 24.48 -14.14
C LYS A 177 -15.66 23.65 -14.48
N PRO A 178 -15.62 22.89 -15.58
CA PRO A 178 -14.44 22.11 -15.92
C PRO A 178 -13.31 23.07 -16.30
N SER A 179 -12.30 23.22 -15.45
CA SER A 179 -11.03 23.76 -15.90
C SER A 179 -10.48 22.80 -16.96
N SER A 180 -10.09 23.33 -18.12
CA SER A 180 -9.51 22.57 -19.23
C SER A 180 -8.26 21.79 -18.82
N ASP A 181 -7.68 22.13 -17.68
CA ASP A 181 -6.44 21.56 -17.19
C ASP A 181 -6.64 20.17 -16.57
N VAL A 182 -7.82 19.89 -16.00
CA VAL A 182 -8.08 18.66 -15.23
C VAL A 182 -8.94 17.65 -15.98
N CYS A 183 -9.82 18.10 -16.88
CA CYS A 183 -10.77 17.23 -17.56
C CYS A 183 -10.61 17.24 -19.08
N THR A 184 -10.82 16.10 -19.71
CA THR A 184 -10.76 15.90 -21.17
C THR A 184 -12.01 15.21 -21.67
N LYS A 185 -12.40 15.47 -22.93
CA LYS A 185 -13.53 14.82 -23.55
C LYS A 185 -13.09 13.48 -24.15
N TYR A 186 -13.70 12.39 -23.71
CA TYR A 186 -13.46 11.03 -24.21
C TYR A 186 -14.78 10.30 -24.45
N GLN A 187 -14.97 9.73 -25.65
CA GLN A 187 -16.18 9.00 -26.06
C GLN A 187 -17.50 9.69 -25.62
N ASN A 188 -17.56 11.02 -25.85
CA ASN A 188 -18.70 11.89 -25.55
C ASN A 188 -19.00 12.16 -24.06
N ARG A 189 -18.09 11.79 -23.13
CA ARG A 189 -18.15 12.13 -21.70
C ARG A 189 -16.92 12.97 -21.30
N TYR A 190 -17.06 13.77 -20.25
CA TYR A 190 -15.90 14.45 -19.64
C TYR A 190 -15.31 13.55 -18.56
N ILE A 191 -14.04 13.19 -18.74
CA ILE A 191 -13.29 12.37 -17.80
C ILE A 191 -12.09 13.13 -17.24
N TYR A 192 -11.58 12.68 -16.10
CA TYR A 192 -10.29 13.13 -15.59
C TYR A 192 -9.16 12.80 -16.58
N LYS A 193 -8.17 13.71 -16.69
CA LYS A 193 -6.95 13.44 -17.44
C LYS A 193 -6.13 12.35 -16.75
N LYS A 194 -5.32 11.66 -17.57
CA LYS A 194 -4.31 10.71 -17.11
C LYS A 194 -3.14 11.43 -16.47
#